data_AF-A0A6G3XXK0-F1
#
_entry.id   AF-A0A6G3XXK0-F1
#
_cell.length_a   1.000
_cell.length_b   1.000
_cell.length_c   1.000
_cell.angle_alpha   90.00
_cell.angle_beta   90.00
_cell.angle_gamma   90.00
#
_symmetry.space_group_name_H-M   'P 1'
#
loop_
_entity.id
_entity.type
_entity.pdbx_description
1 polymer ?
#
loop_
_entity_poly.entity_id
_entity_poly.type
_entity_poly.pdbx_seq_one_letter_code
_entity_poly.pdbx_strand_id
1 'polypeptide(L)'
;LARKTDFAKILAHVGQWDFSLSANPHSTEVWDRVYPGGYERLDLGYPRNDPYTTATAEDIAKIRAGLGIAEGQTALLHAPTHRDYRDGFVPDLDPERLADELGPDYVLLVRAHYFYGRSARVGGGGAGRVVDVTGHPRVEELCLAADALIADYSSL
;
A
#
# COMPACT_ATOMS: atom_id res chain seq x y z
N LEU A 1 -12.08 13.79 -14.23
CA LEU A 1 -11.51 14.35 -12.98
C LEU A 1 -11.21 15.86 -13.03
N ALA A 2 -10.62 16.43 -14.09
CA ALA A 2 -10.20 17.84 -14.13
C ALA A 2 -11.28 18.91 -13.87
N ARG A 3 -12.57 18.57 -14.01
CA ARG A 3 -13.69 19.51 -13.83
C ARG A 3 -14.10 19.78 -12.38
N LYS A 4 -13.49 19.10 -11.39
CA LYS A 4 -13.80 19.26 -9.94
C LYS A 4 -12.62 19.73 -9.09
N THR A 5 -11.43 19.90 -9.67
CA THR A 5 -10.22 20.27 -8.92
C THR A 5 -10.03 21.78 -8.95
N ASP A 6 -10.08 22.41 -7.79
CA ASP A 6 -9.77 23.83 -7.63
C ASP A 6 -8.25 24.01 -7.44
N PHE A 7 -7.56 24.30 -8.55
CA PHE A 7 -6.12 24.51 -8.55
C PHE A 7 -5.69 25.73 -7.74
N ALA A 8 -6.50 26.79 -7.70
CA ALA A 8 -6.19 27.96 -6.90
C ALA A 8 -6.18 27.62 -5.40
N LYS A 9 -7.14 26.80 -4.96
CA LYS A 9 -7.18 26.30 -3.58
C LYS A 9 -5.99 25.39 -3.26
N ILE A 10 -5.57 24.53 -4.19
CA ILE A 10 -4.36 23.71 -4.02
C ILE A 10 -3.12 24.59 -3.85
N LEU A 11 -2.91 25.56 -4.73
CA LEU A 11 -1.75 26.46 -4.65
C LEU A 11 -1.78 27.33 -3.39
N ALA A 12 -2.95 27.79 -2.96
CA ALA A 12 -3.10 28.50 -1.70
C ALA A 12 -2.71 27.63 -0.49
N HIS A 13 -3.05 26.33 -0.50
CA HIS A 13 -2.59 25.37 0.51
C HIS A 13 -1.08 25.14 0.45
N VAL A 14 -0.49 25.00 -0.74
CA VAL A 14 0.96 24.85 -0.91
C VAL A 14 1.70 26.08 -0.36
N GLY A 15 1.13 27.28 -0.54
CA GLY A 15 1.68 28.52 0.01
C GLY A 15 1.70 28.59 1.54
N GLN A 16 1.07 27.63 2.25
CA GLN A 16 1.10 27.53 3.71
C GLN A 16 2.19 26.58 4.21
N TRP A 17 2.92 25.90 3.32
CA TRP A 17 3.96 24.96 3.73
C TRP A 17 5.24 25.72 4.08
N ASP A 18 5.76 25.46 5.27
CA ASP A 18 7.13 25.88 5.64
C ASP A 18 8.17 24.87 5.13
N PHE A 19 7.80 23.57 5.12
CA PHE A 19 8.67 22.48 4.70
C PHE A 19 7.94 21.50 3.78
N SER A 20 8.68 20.90 2.84
CA SER A 20 8.18 19.83 1.97
C SER A 20 9.18 18.66 1.93
N LEU A 21 8.71 17.47 2.32
CA LEU A 21 9.50 16.24 2.26
C LEU A 21 9.52 15.67 0.84
N SER A 22 10.71 15.29 0.37
CA SER A 22 10.87 14.56 -0.88
C SER A 22 11.43 13.16 -0.66
N ALA A 23 10.87 12.19 -1.38
CA ALA A 23 11.29 10.79 -1.31
C ALA A 23 12.60 10.52 -2.05
N ASN A 24 12.86 11.24 -3.14
CA ASN A 24 13.98 11.02 -4.06
C ASN A 24 14.06 12.18 -5.07
N PRO A 25 15.18 12.30 -5.84
CA PRO A 25 15.33 13.36 -6.83
C PRO A 25 14.23 13.46 -7.88
N HIS A 26 13.64 12.32 -8.28
CA HIS A 26 12.52 12.32 -9.22
C HIS A 26 11.27 12.99 -8.62
N SER A 27 10.95 12.67 -7.36
CA SER A 27 9.83 13.29 -6.64
C SER A 27 10.07 14.78 -6.45
N THR A 28 11.31 15.17 -6.15
CA THR A 28 11.73 16.58 -6.05
C THR A 28 11.43 17.35 -7.34
N GLU A 29 11.89 16.82 -8.48
CA GLU A 29 11.67 17.45 -9.79
C GLU A 29 10.18 17.62 -10.10
N VAL A 30 9.38 16.58 -9.84
CA VAL A 30 7.94 16.61 -10.08
C VAL A 30 7.26 17.61 -9.14
N TRP A 31 7.57 17.58 -7.84
CA TRP A 31 6.93 18.44 -6.84
C TRP A 31 7.21 19.91 -7.05
N ASP A 32 8.45 20.29 -7.33
CA ASP A 32 8.82 21.69 -7.58
C ASP A 32 8.09 22.24 -8.82
N ARG A 33 7.75 21.37 -9.79
CA ARG A 33 6.98 21.76 -10.97
C ARG A 33 5.47 21.84 -10.70
N VAL A 34 4.88 20.89 -9.98
CA VAL A 34 3.41 20.78 -9.85
C VAL A 34 2.85 21.51 -8.63
N TYR A 35 3.67 21.74 -7.61
CA TYR A 35 3.33 22.46 -6.37
C TYR A 35 4.35 23.57 -6.08
N PRO A 36 4.44 24.61 -6.92
CA PRO A 36 5.39 25.70 -6.71
C PRO A 36 5.06 26.46 -5.41
N GLY A 37 6.06 26.68 -4.56
CA GLY A 37 5.92 27.37 -3.27
C GLY A 37 7.25 27.88 -2.71
N GLY A 38 7.18 28.63 -1.61
CA GLY A 38 8.35 29.21 -0.91
C GLY A 38 8.88 28.35 0.25
N TYR A 39 8.44 27.11 0.36
CA TYR A 39 8.85 26.17 1.41
C TYR A 39 10.32 25.78 1.31
N GLU A 40 10.89 25.31 2.43
CA GLU A 40 12.17 24.60 2.43
C GLU A 40 11.96 23.14 2.01
N ARG A 41 12.72 22.69 1.02
CA ARG A 41 12.70 21.29 0.59
C ARG A 41 13.62 20.45 1.47
N LEU A 42 13.10 19.33 1.96
CA LEU A 42 13.80 18.37 2.78
C LEU A 42 13.89 17.02 2.05
N ASP A 43 15.06 16.73 1.48
CA ASP A 43 15.34 15.49 0.75
C ASP A 43 15.69 14.34 1.71
N LEU A 44 14.77 14.02 2.63
CA LEU A 44 14.98 13.09 3.75
C LEU A 44 14.24 11.76 3.61
N GLY A 45 13.48 11.54 2.55
CA GLY A 45 12.58 10.39 2.46
C GLY A 45 11.27 10.64 3.22
N TYR A 46 10.47 9.58 3.35
CA TYR A 46 9.25 9.61 4.16
C TYR A 46 9.48 8.89 5.49
N PRO A 47 9.20 9.52 6.64
CA PRO A 47 9.32 8.86 7.95
C PRO A 47 8.51 7.56 8.08
N ARG A 48 7.42 7.43 7.31
CA ARG A 48 6.64 6.18 7.27
C ARG A 48 7.49 4.99 6.81
N ASN A 49 8.53 5.22 6.01
CA ASN A 49 9.40 4.19 5.44
C ASN A 49 10.57 3.80 6.38
N ASP A 50 10.78 4.49 7.50
CA ASP A 50 11.85 4.16 8.46
C ASP A 50 11.85 2.68 8.86
N PRO A 51 10.69 2.03 9.16
CA PRO A 51 10.63 0.61 9.49
C PRO A 51 11.26 -0.32 8.45
N TYR A 52 11.31 0.06 7.17
CA TYR A 52 11.96 -0.76 6.13
C TYR A 52 13.47 -0.91 6.32
N THR A 53 14.08 0.00 7.08
CA THR A 53 15.51 -0.05 7.37
C THR A 53 15.81 -0.36 8.84
N THR A 54 14.85 -0.15 9.74
CA THR A 54 15.05 -0.33 11.19
C THR A 54 14.40 -1.59 11.75
N ALA A 55 13.46 -2.22 11.07
CA ALA A 55 12.77 -3.40 11.58
C ALA A 55 13.74 -4.58 11.72
N THR A 56 13.62 -5.31 12.82
CA THR A 56 14.41 -6.53 13.08
C THR A 56 13.68 -7.76 12.56
N ALA A 57 14.41 -8.89 12.45
CA ALA A 57 13.79 -10.17 12.14
C ALA A 57 12.71 -10.57 13.18
N GLU A 58 12.89 -10.17 14.45
CA GLU A 58 11.89 -10.41 15.50
C GLU A 58 10.62 -9.58 15.27
N ASP A 59 10.76 -8.32 14.84
CA ASP A 59 9.61 -7.47 14.51
C ASP A 59 8.84 -8.06 13.32
N ILE A 60 9.54 -8.48 12.26
CA ILE A 60 8.93 -9.11 11.09
C ILE A 60 8.22 -10.41 11.49
N ALA A 61 8.84 -11.25 12.33
CA ALA A 61 8.22 -12.48 12.82
C ALA A 61 6.94 -12.21 13.62
N LYS A 62 6.92 -11.17 14.47
CA LYS A 62 5.72 -10.75 15.21
C LYS A 62 4.61 -10.28 14.28
N ILE A 63 4.93 -9.48 13.27
CA ILE A 63 3.96 -9.03 12.26
C ILE A 63 3.38 -10.24 11.52
N ARG A 64 4.24 -11.15 11.03
CA ARG A 64 3.82 -12.35 10.29
C ARG A 64 2.91 -13.25 11.14
N ALA A 65 3.27 -13.49 12.40
CA ALA A 65 2.43 -14.23 13.34
C ALA A 65 1.08 -13.54 13.58
N GLY A 66 1.07 -12.22 13.72
CA GLY A 66 -0.17 -11.43 13.88
C GLY A 66 -1.09 -11.47 12.66
N LEU A 67 -0.54 -11.69 11.47
CA LEU A 67 -1.29 -11.87 10.21
C LEU A 67 -1.67 -13.34 9.94
N GLY A 68 -1.29 -14.28 10.82
CA GLY A 68 -1.56 -15.71 10.65
C GLY A 68 -0.69 -16.41 9.60
N ILE A 69 0.46 -15.82 9.23
CA ILE A 69 1.42 -16.39 8.28
C ILE A 69 2.27 -17.43 9.02
N ALA A 70 2.23 -18.69 8.58
CA ALA A 70 3.01 -19.74 9.21
C ALA A 70 4.51 -19.61 8.89
N GLU A 71 5.34 -20.19 9.76
CA GLU A 71 6.78 -20.28 9.52
C GLU A 71 7.07 -21.05 8.23
N GLY A 72 7.96 -20.51 7.39
CA GLY A 72 8.32 -21.09 6.10
C GLY A 72 7.32 -20.86 4.96
N GLN A 73 6.12 -20.32 5.22
CA GLN A 73 5.22 -19.93 4.13
C GLN A 73 5.74 -18.71 3.38
N THR A 74 5.54 -18.67 2.07
CA THR A 74 5.81 -17.51 1.22
C THR A 74 4.57 -16.60 1.17
N ALA A 75 4.71 -15.35 1.59
CA ALA A 75 3.63 -14.38 1.65
C ALA A 75 3.62 -13.46 0.42
N LEU A 76 2.51 -13.43 -0.31
CA LEU A 76 2.31 -12.54 -1.47
C LEU A 76 1.30 -11.45 -1.11
N LEU A 77 1.71 -10.18 -1.15
CA LEU A 77 0.82 -9.04 -0.94
C LEU A 77 0.20 -8.62 -2.26
N HIS A 78 -1.11 -8.82 -2.42
CA HIS A 78 -1.87 -8.28 -3.53
C HIS A 78 -2.54 -6.95 -3.14
N ALA A 79 -2.10 -5.85 -3.74
CA ALA A 79 -2.53 -4.49 -3.39
C ALA A 79 -2.90 -3.66 -4.64
N PRO A 80 -4.02 -3.97 -5.31
CA PRO A 80 -4.45 -3.25 -6.51
C PRO A 80 -5.03 -1.87 -6.17
N THR A 81 -4.85 -0.92 -7.09
CA THR A 81 -5.46 0.42 -6.97
C THR A 81 -6.98 0.40 -7.23
N HIS A 82 -7.67 1.45 -6.75
CA HIS A 82 -9.10 1.64 -7.00
C HIS A 82 -9.41 1.87 -8.50
N ARG A 83 -10.58 1.39 -8.96
CA ARG A 83 -11.10 1.60 -10.31
C ARG A 83 -12.35 2.48 -10.22
N ASP A 84 -12.24 3.73 -10.66
CA ASP A 84 -13.35 4.71 -10.61
C ASP A 84 -14.53 4.38 -11.53
N TYR A 85 -14.34 3.44 -12.47
CA TYR A 85 -15.37 2.92 -13.36
C TYR A 85 -16.03 1.64 -12.85
N ARG A 86 -15.68 1.14 -11.64
CA ARG A 86 -16.30 -0.05 -11.04
C ARG A 86 -16.92 0.28 -9.68
N ASP A 87 -18.09 -0.33 -9.43
CA ASP A 87 -18.71 -0.29 -8.11
C ASP A 87 -18.12 -1.40 -7.23
N GLY A 88 -17.50 -1.01 -6.12
CA GLY A 88 -16.93 -1.95 -5.15
C GLY A 88 -15.60 -2.60 -5.57
N PHE A 89 -15.05 -3.41 -4.67
CA PHE A 89 -13.81 -4.13 -4.92
C PHE A 89 -14.10 -5.39 -5.75
N VAL A 90 -13.66 -5.39 -7.02
CA VAL A 90 -13.66 -6.56 -7.89
C VAL A 90 -12.24 -6.76 -8.40
N PRO A 91 -11.47 -7.70 -7.82
CA PRO A 91 -10.10 -7.91 -8.25
C PRO A 91 -10.08 -8.55 -9.63
N ASP A 92 -9.20 -8.05 -10.51
CA ASP A 92 -8.98 -8.67 -11.84
C ASP A 92 -8.26 -10.03 -11.72
N LEU A 93 -7.49 -10.18 -10.64
CA LEU A 93 -6.85 -11.41 -10.21
C LEU A 93 -7.76 -12.13 -9.22
N ASP A 94 -8.09 -13.39 -9.46
CA ASP A 94 -8.81 -14.22 -8.49
C ASP A 94 -7.83 -14.72 -7.40
N PRO A 95 -7.90 -14.18 -6.17
CA PRO A 95 -6.93 -14.52 -5.13
C PRO A 95 -7.09 -15.96 -4.62
N GLU A 96 -8.31 -16.48 -4.59
CA GLU A 96 -8.59 -17.85 -4.12
C GLU A 96 -8.00 -18.84 -5.12
N ARG A 97 -8.28 -18.63 -6.41
CA ARG A 97 -7.72 -19.46 -7.47
C ARG A 97 -6.20 -19.41 -7.50
N LEU A 98 -5.59 -18.22 -7.35
CA LEU A 98 -4.13 -18.10 -7.31
C LEU A 98 -3.53 -18.83 -6.11
N ALA A 99 -4.14 -18.70 -4.92
CA ALA A 99 -3.68 -19.42 -3.74
C ALA A 99 -3.77 -20.95 -3.92
N ASP A 100 -4.82 -21.44 -4.59
CA ASP A 100 -4.95 -22.87 -4.90
C ASP A 100 -3.92 -23.37 -5.92
N GLU A 101 -3.61 -22.58 -6.96
CA GLU A 101 -2.60 -22.93 -7.97
C GLU A 101 -1.17 -22.90 -7.40
N LEU A 102 -0.88 -22.00 -6.46
CA LEU A 102 0.43 -21.90 -5.79
C LEU A 102 0.65 -22.99 -4.74
N GLY A 103 -0.43 -23.50 -4.14
CA GLY A 103 -0.37 -24.58 -3.17
C GLY A 103 -0.10 -24.13 -1.72
N PRO A 104 0.12 -25.09 -0.80
CA PRO A 104 0.09 -24.85 0.65
C PRO A 104 1.26 -24.01 1.19
N ASP A 105 2.36 -23.93 0.44
CA ASP A 105 3.54 -23.17 0.84
C ASP A 105 3.34 -21.65 0.69
N TYR A 106 2.21 -21.21 0.12
CA TYR A 106 1.91 -19.80 -0.13
C TYR A 106 0.70 -19.30 0.66
N VAL A 107 0.75 -18.03 1.03
CA VAL A 107 -0.37 -17.25 1.58
C VAL A 107 -0.52 -15.94 0.82
N LEU A 108 -1.75 -15.60 0.47
CA LEU A 108 -2.09 -14.35 -0.20
C LEU A 108 -2.67 -13.34 0.79
N LEU A 109 -2.01 -12.20 0.93
CA LEU A 109 -2.52 -11.06 1.68
C LEU A 109 -3.22 -10.11 0.70
N VAL A 110 -4.53 -9.90 0.84
CA VAL A 110 -5.28 -9.01 -0.05
C VAL A 110 -5.55 -7.68 0.64
N ARG A 111 -5.02 -6.61 0.04
CA ARG A 111 -5.19 -5.22 0.48
C ARG A 111 -6.04 -4.46 -0.54
N ALA A 112 -7.35 -4.41 -0.34
CA ALA A 112 -8.18 -3.53 -1.15
C ALA A 112 -7.91 -2.05 -0.82
N HIS A 113 -8.18 -1.18 -1.79
CA HIS A 113 -8.07 0.26 -1.60
C HIS A 113 -9.05 0.75 -0.53
N TYR A 114 -8.65 1.71 0.30
CA TYR A 114 -9.44 2.22 1.44
C TYR A 114 -10.80 2.82 1.04
N PHE A 115 -10.99 3.20 -0.22
CA PHE A 115 -12.29 3.63 -0.76
C PHE A 115 -13.35 2.53 -0.72
N TYR A 116 -12.96 1.25 -0.70
CA TYR A 116 -13.89 0.12 -0.58
C TYR A 116 -14.23 -0.22 0.87
N GLY A 117 -13.74 0.57 1.85
CA GLY A 117 -13.93 0.33 3.27
C GLY A 117 -12.77 -0.44 3.90
N ARG A 118 -13.07 -1.21 4.96
CA ARG A 118 -12.06 -1.94 5.75
C ARG A 118 -11.98 -3.44 5.45
N SER A 119 -12.72 -3.93 4.45
CA SER A 119 -12.71 -5.34 4.06
C SER A 119 -12.94 -5.46 2.56
N ALA A 120 -12.13 -6.30 1.93
CA ALA A 120 -12.30 -6.78 0.56
C ALA A 120 -13.35 -7.90 0.46
N ARG A 121 -13.77 -8.48 1.59
CA ARG A 121 -14.67 -9.64 1.71
C ARG A 121 -14.16 -10.87 0.93
N VAL A 122 -12.86 -11.09 1.00
CA VAL A 122 -12.16 -12.27 0.44
C VAL A 122 -11.69 -13.19 1.58
N GLY A 123 -11.24 -14.41 1.28
CA GLY A 123 -10.78 -15.35 2.31
C GLY A 123 -11.90 -16.04 3.08
N GLY A 124 -13.15 -15.92 2.61
CA GLY A 124 -14.31 -16.63 3.16
C GLY A 124 -14.51 -18.04 2.60
N GLY A 125 -13.73 -18.43 1.57
CA GLY A 125 -13.74 -19.75 0.96
C GLY A 125 -12.40 -20.47 1.11
N GLY A 126 -12.40 -21.80 1.02
CA GLY A 126 -11.18 -22.60 0.92
C GLY A 126 -10.36 -22.77 2.22
N ALA A 127 -9.10 -23.19 2.06
CA ALA A 127 -8.19 -23.67 3.11
C ALA A 127 -7.58 -22.55 4.00
N GLY A 128 -8.14 -21.34 4.02
CA GLY A 128 -7.65 -20.23 4.83
C GLY A 128 -6.33 -19.61 4.36
N ARG A 129 -5.99 -19.73 3.07
CA ARG A 129 -4.73 -19.23 2.47
C ARG A 129 -4.84 -17.82 1.86
N VAL A 130 -6.03 -17.24 1.88
CA VAL A 130 -6.27 -15.84 1.50
C VAL A 130 -6.66 -15.06 2.75
N VAL A 131 -5.89 -14.03 3.07
CA VAL A 131 -6.07 -13.19 4.26
C VAL A 131 -6.46 -11.78 3.81
N ASP A 132 -7.66 -11.33 4.19
CA ASP A 132 -8.08 -9.95 3.97
C ASP A 132 -7.37 -9.01 4.95
N VAL A 133 -6.38 -8.27 4.45
CA VAL A 133 -5.60 -7.29 5.21
C VAL A 133 -6.02 -5.85 4.90
N THR A 134 -7.18 -5.64 4.27
CA THR A 134 -7.75 -4.32 3.94
C THR A 134 -7.92 -3.42 5.17
N GLY A 135 -8.19 -4.01 6.33
CA GLY A 135 -8.37 -3.28 7.59
C GLY A 135 -7.06 -2.91 8.30
N HIS A 136 -5.91 -3.43 7.87
CA HIS A 136 -4.63 -3.21 8.55
C HIS A 136 -4.24 -1.72 8.57
N PRO A 137 -3.79 -1.14 9.70
CA PRO A 137 -3.58 0.30 9.79
C PRO A 137 -2.32 0.79 9.05
N ARG A 138 -1.32 -0.08 8.88
CA ARG A 138 0.00 0.26 8.34
C ARG A 138 0.34 -0.64 7.17
N VAL A 139 0.64 -0.06 6.02
CA VAL A 139 1.00 -0.86 4.85
C VAL A 139 2.46 -1.30 4.92
N GLU A 140 3.28 -0.57 5.65
CA GLU A 140 4.69 -0.84 5.83
C GLU A 140 4.91 -2.16 6.57
N GLU A 141 4.05 -2.47 7.55
CA GLU A 141 4.03 -3.77 8.22
C GLU A 141 3.61 -4.90 7.25
N LEU A 142 2.67 -4.65 6.33
CA LEU A 142 2.30 -5.63 5.31
C LEU A 142 3.43 -5.88 4.32
N CYS A 143 4.13 -4.83 3.89
CA CYS A 143 5.29 -4.92 3.01
C CYS A 143 6.46 -5.64 3.70
N LEU A 144 6.70 -5.41 4.99
CA LEU A 144 7.70 -6.12 5.78
C LEU A 144 7.38 -7.61 5.94
N ALA A 145 6.10 -7.97 6.03
CA ALA A 145 5.66 -9.34 6.16
C ALA A 145 5.65 -10.11 4.82
N ALA A 146 5.61 -9.41 3.69
CA ALA A 146 5.48 -9.98 2.36
C ALA A 146 6.84 -10.32 1.73
N ASP A 147 6.90 -11.46 1.05
CA ASP A 147 8.04 -11.90 0.26
C ASP A 147 8.00 -11.32 -1.17
N ALA A 148 6.80 -10.96 -1.67
CA ALA A 148 6.62 -10.20 -2.91
C ALA A 148 5.34 -9.36 -2.92
N LEU A 149 5.34 -8.30 -3.73
CA LEU A 149 4.21 -7.39 -3.95
C LEU A 149 3.64 -7.54 -5.37
N ILE A 150 2.34 -7.78 -5.47
CA ILE A 150 1.54 -7.80 -6.70
C ILE A 150 0.68 -6.52 -6.71
N ALA A 151 1.17 -5.51 -7.42
CA ALA A 151 0.54 -4.20 -7.56
C ALA A 151 0.37 -3.81 -9.03
N ASP A 152 -0.30 -2.67 -9.27
CA ASP A 152 -0.48 -2.07 -10.57
C ASP A 152 0.11 -0.64 -10.61
N TYR A 153 -0.69 0.41 -10.85
CA TYR A 153 -0.24 1.81 -10.89
C TYR A 153 -0.26 2.47 -9.50
N SER A 154 0.26 1.74 -8.51
CA SER A 154 0.23 2.14 -7.10
C SER A 154 1.49 2.89 -6.68
N SER A 155 1.34 3.80 -5.71
CA SER A 155 2.45 4.54 -5.07
C SER A 155 2.79 4.03 -3.66
N LEU A 156 2.41 2.79 -3.35
CA LEU A 156 2.53 2.17 -2.02
C LEU A 156 3.94 2.28 -1.43
#